data_AF-A0A8H3D8R3-F1
#
_entry.id   AF-A0A8H3D8R3-F1
#
_cell.length_a   1.000
_cell.length_b   1.000
_cell.length_c   1.000
_cell.angle_alpha   90.00
_cell.angle_beta   90.00
_cell.angle_gamma   90.00
#
_symmetry.space_group_name_H-M   'P 1'
#
loop_
_entity.id
_entity.type
_entity.pdbx_description
1 polymer ?
#
loop_
_entity_poly.entity_id
_entity_poly.type
_entity_poly.pdbx_seq_one_letter_code
_entity_poly.pdbx_strand_id
1 'polypeptide(L)'
;MIARVGLRLPHPSQALRRSFRYSYSRSISQLNQDPPCRLEQPTRTTKIEASEMTPLGFKDGPLVWVDLETTGLDAKQNRILEIAVLITNGNLDVVDEEGCHYIVKSGPEALKEMDEWCLNQHTKTGLVEASQASTHTPGEVASAVLEYIKRWVPEPRTAVLAGSSVHFDATFLRATGPDVVENGGSQIWNIIPDHLHYRIVGMHISSHV
;
A
#
# COMPACT_ATOMS: atom_id res chain seq x y z
N MET A 1 -28.75 -38.06 -11.75
CA MET A 1 -27.79 -37.09 -12.30
C MET A 1 -28.25 -35.70 -11.89
N ILE A 2 -27.67 -35.12 -10.83
CA ILE A 2 -27.75 -33.69 -10.54
C ILE A 2 -26.36 -33.30 -10.07
N ALA A 3 -25.65 -32.51 -10.86
CA ALA A 3 -24.31 -32.02 -10.57
C ALA A 3 -24.38 -30.97 -9.45
N ARG A 4 -23.61 -31.18 -8.37
CA ARG A 4 -23.30 -30.13 -7.40
C ARG A 4 -22.17 -29.28 -7.99
N VAL A 5 -22.49 -28.09 -8.48
CA VAL A 5 -21.49 -27.05 -8.73
C VAL A 5 -21.24 -26.36 -7.39
N GLY A 6 -20.17 -26.77 -6.71
CA GLY A 6 -19.70 -26.12 -5.50
C GLY A 6 -18.85 -24.90 -5.84
N LEU A 7 -19.47 -23.74 -6.02
CA LEU A 7 -18.75 -22.46 -6.01
C LEU A 7 -18.62 -21.99 -4.56
N ARG A 8 -17.52 -22.35 -3.90
CA ARG A 8 -17.05 -21.62 -2.72
C ARG A 8 -16.35 -20.35 -3.22
N LEU A 9 -17.03 -19.22 -3.13
CA LEU A 9 -16.37 -17.92 -3.26
C LEU A 9 -15.46 -17.71 -2.03
N PRO A 10 -14.23 -17.20 -2.20
CA PRO A 10 -13.36 -16.91 -1.06
C PRO A 10 -13.97 -15.80 -0.19
N HIS A 11 -13.87 -15.95 1.12
CA HIS A 11 -14.28 -14.94 2.10
C HIS A 11 -13.41 -13.68 1.89
N PRO A 12 -13.94 -12.44 1.91
CA PRO A 12 -13.17 -11.19 1.68
C PRO A 12 -11.93 -11.03 2.59
N SER A 13 -11.96 -11.63 3.78
CA SER A 13 -10.79 -11.70 4.68
C SER A 13 -9.60 -12.46 4.08
N GLN A 14 -9.81 -13.35 3.10
CA GLN A 14 -8.74 -14.07 2.41
C GLN A 14 -8.12 -13.28 1.26
N ALA A 15 -8.84 -12.38 0.59
CA ALA A 15 -8.28 -11.50 -0.44
C ALA A 15 -7.37 -10.45 0.21
N LEU A 16 -7.89 -9.75 1.24
CA LEU A 16 -7.09 -8.85 2.08
C LEU A 16 -5.90 -9.57 2.72
N ARG A 17 -6.10 -10.77 3.30
CA ARG A 17 -4.98 -11.56 3.83
C ARG A 17 -4.05 -12.10 2.75
N ARG A 18 -4.49 -12.32 1.50
CA ARG A 18 -3.61 -12.80 0.41
C ARG A 18 -2.78 -11.66 -0.14
N SER A 19 -3.35 -10.48 -0.35
CA SER A 19 -2.64 -9.29 -0.85
C SER A 19 -1.68 -8.73 0.22
N PHE A 20 -2.04 -8.73 1.51
CA PHE A 20 -1.10 -8.32 2.57
C PHE A 20 -0.12 -9.44 3.00
N ARG A 21 -0.49 -10.74 2.95
CA ARG A 21 0.49 -11.84 3.09
C ARG A 21 1.37 -12.01 1.83
N TYR A 22 1.02 -11.34 0.74
CA TYR A 22 1.81 -11.29 -0.50
C TYR A 22 3.17 -10.63 -0.27
N SER A 23 3.22 -9.51 0.47
CA SER A 23 4.46 -8.85 0.91
C SER A 23 5.33 -9.77 1.76
N TYR A 24 4.72 -10.53 2.67
CA TYR A 24 5.44 -11.30 3.69
C TYR A 24 5.97 -12.69 3.25
N SER A 25 5.63 -13.20 2.06
CA SER A 25 5.97 -14.58 1.65
C SER A 25 6.76 -14.73 0.36
N ARG A 26 7.16 -13.62 -0.28
CA ARG A 26 7.93 -13.64 -1.53
C ARG A 26 9.43 -13.73 -1.28
N SER A 27 10.11 -14.40 -2.20
CA SER A 27 11.57 -14.39 -2.30
C SER A 27 12.07 -13.12 -2.98
N ILE A 28 13.33 -12.73 -2.77
CA ILE A 28 13.98 -11.54 -3.36
C ILE A 28 13.77 -11.42 -4.88
N SER A 29 13.72 -12.53 -5.60
CA SER A 29 13.49 -12.55 -7.06
C SER A 29 12.07 -12.14 -7.46
N GLN A 30 11.08 -12.33 -6.58
CA GLN A 30 9.68 -12.03 -6.84
C GLN A 30 9.33 -10.57 -6.52
N LEU A 31 9.96 -9.98 -5.49
CA LEU A 31 9.81 -8.56 -5.16
C LEU A 31 10.38 -7.64 -6.25
N ASN A 32 11.48 -8.05 -6.89
CA ASN A 32 12.16 -7.28 -7.95
C ASN A 32 11.54 -7.45 -9.34
N GLN A 33 10.55 -8.34 -9.51
CA GLN A 33 9.89 -8.64 -10.79
C GLN A 33 8.47 -8.10 -10.90
N ASP A 34 7.87 -7.67 -9.79
CA ASP A 34 6.53 -7.08 -9.82
C ASP A 34 6.64 -5.67 -10.41
N PRO A 35 5.87 -5.36 -11.47
CA PRO A 35 5.90 -4.02 -12.03
C PRO A 35 5.40 -3.02 -10.97
N PRO A 36 6.10 -1.89 -10.76
CA PRO A 36 5.56 -0.82 -9.93
C PRO A 36 4.15 -0.47 -10.41
N CYS A 37 3.20 -0.31 -9.48
CA CYS A 37 1.77 -0.01 -9.72
C CYS A 37 1.50 0.37 -11.17
N ARG A 38 0.88 -0.51 -11.98
CA ARG A 38 0.83 -0.35 -13.44
C ARG A 38 0.25 1.03 -13.81
N LEU A 39 1.15 1.95 -14.17
CA LEU A 39 0.86 3.29 -14.70
C LEU A 39 0.72 3.28 -16.23
N GLU A 40 0.54 2.11 -16.85
CA GLU A 40 0.33 2.07 -18.29
C GLU A 40 -1.01 2.72 -18.65
N GLN A 41 -0.93 3.90 -19.27
CA GLN A 41 -2.02 4.44 -20.07
C GLN A 41 -2.30 3.47 -21.21
N PRO A 42 -3.58 3.27 -21.60
CA PRO A 42 -3.93 2.31 -22.64
C PRO A 42 -3.27 2.72 -23.95
N THR A 43 -2.15 2.07 -24.29
CA THR A 43 -1.55 2.18 -25.61
C THR A 43 -2.39 1.35 -26.56
N ARG A 44 -3.11 2.08 -27.41
CA ARG A 44 -3.91 1.61 -28.53
C ARG A 44 -3.26 0.41 -29.24
N THR A 45 -3.87 -0.78 -29.11
CA THR A 45 -4.42 -1.61 -30.21
C THR A 45 -4.60 -3.06 -29.74
N THR A 46 -5.65 -3.37 -28.98
CA THR A 46 -6.42 -4.62 -29.08
C THR A 46 -7.78 -4.36 -28.44
N LYS A 47 -8.87 -4.66 -29.16
CA LYS A 47 -10.22 -4.66 -28.59
C LYS A 47 -10.32 -5.84 -27.62
N ILE A 48 -10.01 -5.59 -26.36
CA ILE A 48 -10.47 -6.39 -25.22
C ILE A 48 -11.46 -5.48 -24.51
N GLU A 49 -12.65 -6.00 -24.22
CA GLU A 49 -13.71 -5.24 -23.56
C GLU A 49 -13.17 -4.68 -22.25
N ALA A 50 -13.00 -3.35 -22.21
CA ALA A 50 -12.74 -2.62 -20.99
C ALA A 50 -13.95 -2.83 -20.08
N SER A 51 -13.81 -3.70 -19.08
CA SER A 51 -14.72 -3.66 -17.94
C SER A 51 -14.67 -2.22 -17.44
N GLU A 52 -15.79 -1.50 -17.47
CA GLU A 52 -15.85 -0.08 -17.15
C GLU A 52 -15.33 0.14 -15.74
N MET A 53 -14.09 0.62 -15.61
CA MET A 53 -13.54 1.10 -14.35
C MET A 53 -14.46 2.22 -13.85
N THR A 54 -15.23 1.92 -12.81
CA THR A 54 -16.20 2.84 -12.23
C THR A 54 -15.62 3.39 -10.94
N PRO A 55 -15.23 4.67 -10.87
CA PRO A 55 -14.72 5.27 -9.65
C PRO A 55 -15.78 5.28 -8.54
N LEU A 56 -15.33 5.08 -7.30
CA LEU A 56 -16.15 5.11 -6.10
C LEU A 56 -16.38 6.55 -5.63
N GLY A 57 -17.61 6.86 -5.26
CA GLY A 57 -18.02 8.08 -4.59
C GLY A 57 -18.31 7.87 -3.10
N PHE A 58 -18.75 8.94 -2.43
CA PHE A 58 -19.02 8.93 -0.99
C PHE A 58 -20.03 7.86 -0.55
N LYS A 59 -21.05 7.60 -1.37
CA LYS A 59 -22.09 6.61 -1.05
C LYS A 59 -21.58 5.17 -1.12
N ASP A 60 -20.52 4.93 -1.88
CA ASP A 60 -19.93 3.60 -2.02
C ASP A 60 -19.06 3.23 -0.80
N GLY A 61 -18.78 4.19 0.08
CA GLY A 61 -18.00 3.99 1.30
C GLY A 61 -16.57 3.51 1.06
N PRO A 62 -15.78 4.13 0.16
CA PRO A 62 -14.45 3.63 -0.19
C PRO A 62 -13.50 3.60 1.01
N LEU A 63 -12.78 2.49 1.14
CA LEU A 63 -11.73 2.28 2.13
C LEU A 63 -10.39 2.12 1.41
N VAL A 64 -9.40 2.91 1.83
CA VAL A 64 -8.02 2.80 1.35
C VAL A 64 -7.22 2.08 2.42
N TRP A 65 -6.94 0.81 2.16
CA TRP A 65 -6.18 -0.06 3.04
C TRP A 65 -4.70 0.19 2.84
N VAL A 66 -3.97 0.54 3.89
CA VAL A 66 -2.52 0.81 3.83
C VAL A 66 -1.79 -0.08 4.84
N ASP A 67 -0.62 -0.56 4.43
CA ASP A 67 0.36 -1.26 5.27
C ASP A 67 1.75 -0.73 4.89
N LEU A 68 2.53 -0.35 5.90
CA LEU A 68 3.89 0.16 5.75
C LEU A 68 4.89 -0.73 6.45
N GLU A 69 6.01 -0.98 5.77
CA GLU A 69 7.23 -1.45 6.44
C GLU A 69 8.18 -0.27 6.64
N THR A 70 8.75 -0.16 7.84
CA THR A 70 9.56 1.00 8.22
C THR A 70 10.90 0.59 8.82
N THR A 71 11.84 1.53 8.90
CA THR A 71 13.14 1.30 9.56
C THR A 71 13.02 1.20 11.09
N GLY A 72 11.88 1.54 11.67
CA GLY A 72 11.64 1.51 13.11
C GLY A 72 10.28 2.12 13.46
N LEU A 73 10.03 2.36 14.75
CA LEU A 73 8.71 2.76 15.24
C LEU A 73 8.49 4.29 15.36
N ASP A 74 9.54 5.12 15.24
CA ASP A 74 9.43 6.57 15.37
C ASP A 74 9.36 7.25 14.02
N ALA A 75 8.16 7.66 13.61
CA ALA A 75 7.91 8.35 12.35
C ALA A 75 8.70 9.67 12.16
N LYS A 76 9.28 10.26 13.22
CA LYS A 76 10.13 11.44 13.11
C LYS A 76 11.58 11.11 12.76
N GLN A 77 12.03 9.90 13.05
CA GLN A 77 13.43 9.47 12.89
C GLN A 77 13.60 8.36 11.86
N ASN A 78 12.55 7.55 11.65
CA ASN A 78 12.55 6.39 10.79
C ASN A 78 11.88 6.68 9.44
N ARG A 79 12.17 5.82 8.46
CA ARG A 79 11.76 5.92 7.05
C ARG A 79 10.81 4.81 6.67
N ILE A 80 10.04 5.04 5.61
CA ILE A 80 9.25 4.00 4.94
C ILE A 80 10.16 3.24 3.98
N LEU A 81 10.14 1.90 4.06
CA LEU A 81 10.86 0.98 3.17
C LEU A 81 9.94 0.35 2.13
N GLU A 82 8.67 0.17 2.47
CA GLU A 82 7.66 -0.46 1.63
C GLU A 82 6.30 0.17 1.92
N ILE A 83 5.48 0.28 0.87
CA ILE A 83 4.07 0.67 0.99
C ILE A 83 3.23 -0.25 0.12
N ALA A 84 2.19 -0.83 0.71
CA ALA A 84 1.15 -1.57 0.03
C ALA A 84 -0.21 -0.86 0.22
N VAL A 85 -0.97 -0.71 -0.86
CA VAL A 85 -2.29 -0.08 -0.87
C VAL A 85 -3.30 -0.94 -1.63
N LEU A 86 -4.42 -1.23 -0.98
CA LEU A 86 -5.59 -1.89 -1.59
C LEU A 86 -6.83 -1.02 -1.39
N ILE A 87 -7.76 -1.03 -2.35
CA ILE A 87 -9.00 -0.25 -2.25
C ILE A 87 -10.19 -1.19 -2.25
N THR A 88 -11.13 -0.94 -1.35
CA THR A 88 -12.42 -1.62 -1.34
C THR A 88 -13.57 -0.62 -1.31
N ASN A 89 -14.76 -1.06 -1.70
CA ASN A 89 -15.99 -0.36 -1.33
C ASN A 89 -16.34 -0.63 0.17
N GLY A 90 -17.45 -0.06 0.63
CA GLY A 90 -17.94 -0.22 2.00
C GLY A 90 -18.45 -1.62 2.35
N ASN A 91 -18.68 -2.48 1.35
CA ASN A 91 -19.00 -3.89 1.52
C ASN A 91 -17.75 -4.79 1.56
N LEU A 92 -16.55 -4.20 1.49
CA LEU A 92 -15.26 -4.88 1.44
C LEU A 92 -15.00 -5.65 0.14
N ASP A 93 -15.69 -5.30 -0.95
CA ASP A 93 -15.35 -5.82 -2.28
C ASP A 93 -14.13 -5.07 -2.81
N VAL A 94 -13.12 -5.80 -3.24
CA VAL A 94 -11.87 -5.28 -3.79
C VAL A 94 -12.13 -4.72 -5.20
N VAL A 95 -11.67 -3.49 -5.48
CA VAL A 95 -11.85 -2.85 -6.79
C VAL A 95 -10.71 -3.15 -7.77
N ASP A 96 -9.54 -3.49 -7.24
CA ASP A 96 -8.34 -3.89 -7.97
C ASP A 96 -7.61 -4.97 -7.17
N GLU A 97 -7.60 -6.21 -7.66
CA GLU A 97 -7.04 -7.37 -6.96
C GLU A 97 -5.51 -7.29 -6.82
N GLU A 98 -4.84 -6.55 -7.70
CA GLU A 98 -3.37 -6.37 -7.67
C GLU A 98 -2.98 -5.29 -6.66
N GLY A 99 -3.77 -4.21 -6.59
CA GLY A 99 -3.49 -3.07 -5.74
C GLY A 99 -2.29 -2.23 -6.21
N CYS A 100 -1.69 -1.50 -5.27
CA CYS A 100 -0.50 -0.70 -5.49
C CYS A 100 0.57 -1.08 -4.47
N HIS A 101 1.74 -1.49 -4.95
CA HIS A 101 2.86 -1.93 -4.11
C HIS A 101 4.15 -1.28 -4.60
N TYR A 102 4.96 -0.81 -3.64
CA TYR A 102 6.27 -0.22 -3.91
C TYR A 102 7.26 -0.52 -2.80
N ILE A 103 8.48 -0.87 -3.22
CA ILE A 103 9.67 -0.83 -2.36
C ILE A 103 10.35 0.52 -2.56
N VAL A 104 10.53 1.26 -1.48
CA VAL A 104 11.12 2.59 -1.45
C VAL A 104 12.64 2.46 -1.40
N LYS A 105 13.32 3.23 -2.24
CA LYS A 105 14.77 3.35 -2.23
C LYS A 105 15.24 3.86 -0.88
N SER A 106 16.06 3.06 -0.22
CA SER A 106 16.69 3.41 1.05
C SER A 106 18.21 3.45 0.90
N GLY A 107 18.85 4.57 1.27
CA GLY A 107 20.31 4.65 1.28
C GLY A 107 20.94 3.97 2.50
N PRO A 108 22.28 4.00 2.62
CA PRO A 108 23.01 3.41 3.75
C PRO A 108 22.58 3.93 5.13
N GLU A 109 22.02 5.14 5.19
CA GLU A 109 21.46 5.75 6.40
C GLU A 109 20.29 4.96 6.99
N ALA A 110 19.43 4.36 6.15
CA ALA A 110 18.29 3.59 6.62
C ALA A 110 18.71 2.38 7.47
N LEU A 111 19.83 1.73 7.14
CA LEU A 111 20.38 0.63 7.93
C LEU A 111 20.93 1.06 9.28
N LYS A 112 21.39 2.30 9.40
CA LYS A 112 21.90 2.85 10.67
C LYS A 112 20.76 3.25 11.61
N GLU A 113 19.60 3.56 11.05
CA GLU A 113 18.39 3.92 11.78
C GLU A 113 17.64 2.68 12.30
N MET A 114 17.87 1.50 11.72
CA MET A 114 17.21 0.26 12.13
C MET A 114 17.70 -0.26 13.48
N ASP A 115 16.76 -0.62 14.34
CA ASP A 115 17.08 -1.46 15.49
C ASP A 115 17.39 -2.91 15.07
N GLU A 116 17.97 -3.68 16.00
CA GLU A 116 18.39 -5.07 15.75
C GLU A 116 17.22 -5.97 15.32
N TRP A 117 16.02 -5.73 15.85
CA TRP A 117 14.86 -6.54 15.55
C TRP A 117 14.36 -6.27 14.13
N CYS A 118 14.18 -4.99 13.74
CA CYS A 118 13.80 -4.57 12.40
C CYS A 118 14.81 -5.06 11.36
N LEU A 119 16.11 -4.87 11.62
CA LEU A 119 17.16 -5.33 10.71
C LEU A 119 17.08 -6.84 10.49
N ASN A 120 16.92 -7.62 11.56
CA ASN A 120 16.81 -9.08 11.46
C ASN A 120 15.56 -9.54 10.72
N GLN A 121 14.39 -8.92 10.96
CA GLN A 121 13.16 -9.26 10.24
C GLN A 121 13.27 -8.92 8.76
N HIS A 122 13.64 -7.68 8.43
CA HIS A 122 13.72 -7.20 7.06
C HIS A 122 14.83 -7.87 6.25
N THR A 123 15.90 -8.35 6.91
CA THR A 123 16.92 -9.19 6.25
C THR A 123 16.36 -10.57 5.90
N LYS A 124 15.57 -11.19 6.78
CA LYS A 124 14.98 -12.51 6.53
C LYS A 124 13.97 -12.50 5.40
N THR A 125 13.21 -11.43 5.25
CA THR A 125 12.24 -11.25 4.15
C THR A 125 12.92 -10.81 2.84
N GLY A 126 14.17 -10.34 2.92
CA GLY A 126 14.88 -9.77 1.77
C GLY A 126 14.54 -8.30 1.50
N LEU A 127 13.72 -7.67 2.33
CA LEU A 127 13.34 -6.26 2.19
C LEU A 127 14.55 -5.32 2.29
N VAL A 128 15.54 -5.64 3.14
CA VAL A 128 16.79 -4.87 3.21
C VAL A 128 17.51 -4.81 1.86
N GLU A 129 17.68 -5.96 1.21
CA GLU A 129 18.37 -6.03 -0.08
C GLU A 129 17.55 -5.33 -1.18
N ALA A 130 16.24 -5.54 -1.18
CA ALA A 130 15.33 -4.94 -2.15
C ALA A 130 15.24 -3.41 -2.00
N SER A 131 15.20 -2.88 -0.78
CA SER A 131 15.15 -1.43 -0.54
C SER A 131 16.45 -0.73 -0.92
N GLN A 132 17.59 -1.41 -0.77
CA GLN A 132 18.89 -0.93 -1.25
C GLN A 132 19.02 -0.97 -2.78
N ALA A 133 18.44 -1.98 -3.43
CA ALA A 133 18.43 -2.12 -4.88
C ALA A 133 17.37 -1.23 -5.57
N SER A 134 16.33 -0.81 -4.84
CA SER A 134 15.24 0.00 -5.39
C SER A 134 15.73 1.34 -5.92
N THR A 135 15.12 1.77 -7.03
CA THR A 135 15.37 3.09 -7.65
C THR A 135 14.28 4.10 -7.33
N HIS A 136 13.18 3.68 -6.71
CA HIS A 136 12.00 4.51 -6.48
C HIS A 136 12.19 5.42 -5.27
N THR A 137 12.30 6.72 -5.50
CA THR A 137 12.40 7.70 -4.42
C THR A 137 11.08 7.82 -3.65
N PRO A 138 11.09 8.23 -2.37
CA PRO A 138 9.87 8.48 -1.61
C PRO A 138 8.85 9.36 -2.35
N GLY A 139 9.33 10.40 -3.06
CA GLY A 139 8.47 11.33 -3.80
C GLY A 139 7.77 10.69 -5.01
N GLU A 140 8.48 9.86 -5.75
CA GLU A 140 7.91 9.10 -6.88
C GLU A 140 6.87 8.10 -6.37
N VAL A 141 7.18 7.38 -5.29
CA VAL A 141 6.26 6.41 -4.70
C VAL A 141 5.01 7.09 -4.15
N ALA A 142 5.14 8.16 -3.37
CA ALA A 142 3.99 8.90 -2.83
C ALA A 142 3.07 9.41 -3.95
N SER A 143 3.67 9.94 -5.03
CA SER A 143 2.91 10.42 -6.19
C SER A 143 2.19 9.29 -6.90
N ALA A 144 2.87 8.16 -7.14
CA ALA A 144 2.27 7.00 -7.80
C ALA A 144 1.12 6.39 -6.97
N VAL A 145 1.29 6.29 -5.66
CA VAL A 145 0.25 5.82 -4.74
C VAL A 145 -0.96 6.76 -4.76
N LEU A 146 -0.74 8.08 -4.73
CA LEU A 146 -1.84 9.04 -4.80
C LEU A 146 -2.59 8.95 -6.15
N GLU A 147 -1.87 8.80 -7.26
CA GLU A 147 -2.49 8.64 -8.59
C GLU A 147 -3.29 7.34 -8.70
N TYR A 148 -2.80 6.25 -8.10
CA TYR A 148 -3.56 5.01 -7.95
C TYR A 148 -4.86 5.22 -7.15
N ILE A 149 -4.79 5.93 -6.02
CA ILE A 149 -5.97 6.24 -5.20
C ILE A 149 -6.96 7.09 -5.98
N LYS A 150 -6.51 8.15 -6.67
CA LYS A 150 -7.37 9.04 -7.45
C LYS A 150 -8.07 8.37 -8.62
N ARG A 151 -7.45 7.33 -9.20
CA ARG A 151 -8.07 6.52 -10.25
C ARG A 151 -9.38 5.89 -9.77
N TRP A 152 -9.41 5.41 -8.53
CA TRP A 152 -10.57 4.77 -7.92
C TRP A 152 -11.44 5.71 -7.09
N VAL A 153 -10.86 6.79 -6.54
CA VAL A 153 -11.54 7.76 -5.68
C VAL A 153 -11.08 9.17 -6.07
N PRO A 154 -11.58 9.74 -7.19
CA PRO A 154 -11.12 11.02 -7.70
C PRO A 154 -11.51 12.19 -6.80
N GLU A 155 -12.66 12.10 -6.13
CA GLU A 155 -13.16 13.14 -5.25
C GLU A 155 -12.42 13.14 -3.90
N PRO A 156 -11.73 14.22 -3.53
CA PRO A 156 -11.00 14.29 -2.27
C PRO A 156 -11.96 14.22 -1.08
N ARG A 157 -11.43 13.81 0.07
CA ARG A 157 -12.14 13.67 1.34
C ARG A 157 -13.31 12.67 1.30
N THR A 158 -13.28 11.74 0.34
CA THR A 158 -14.34 10.73 0.18
C THR A 158 -13.98 9.39 0.83
N ALA A 159 -12.77 8.88 0.57
CA ALA A 159 -12.33 7.59 1.10
C ALA A 159 -11.71 7.70 2.48
N VAL A 160 -11.84 6.62 3.27
CA VAL A 160 -11.34 6.54 4.64
C VAL A 160 -10.09 5.66 4.67
N LEU A 161 -9.05 6.09 5.39
CA LEU A 161 -7.86 5.29 5.63
C LEU A 161 -8.22 4.09 6.53
N ALA A 162 -7.86 2.88 6.10
CA ALA A 162 -8.20 1.62 6.75
C ALA A 162 -6.96 0.72 6.89
N GLY A 163 -6.99 -0.20 7.87
CA GLY A 163 -5.92 -1.18 8.05
C GLY A 163 -5.91 -1.78 9.45
N SER A 164 -5.03 -2.75 9.68
CA SER A 164 -4.79 -3.28 11.02
C SER A 164 -3.74 -2.43 11.71
N SER A 165 -4.04 -1.92 12.91
CA SER A 165 -3.16 -0.98 13.61
C SER A 165 -2.79 0.27 12.79
N VAL A 166 -3.62 0.65 11.80
CA VAL A 166 -3.37 1.70 10.80
C VAL A 166 -3.05 3.09 11.37
N HIS A 167 -3.30 3.31 12.67
CA HIS A 167 -2.83 4.52 13.34
C HIS A 167 -1.31 4.65 13.28
N PHE A 168 -0.57 3.54 13.34
CA PHE A 168 0.87 3.50 13.13
C PHE A 168 1.23 4.04 11.74
N ASP A 169 0.67 3.45 10.69
CA ASP A 169 0.92 3.86 9.30
C ASP A 169 0.54 5.32 9.05
N ALA A 170 -0.60 5.75 9.59
CA ALA A 170 -1.05 7.12 9.51
C ALA A 170 -0.08 8.12 10.13
N THR A 171 0.70 7.73 11.16
CA THR A 171 1.72 8.61 11.73
C THR A 171 2.88 8.84 10.76
N PHE A 172 3.35 7.80 10.07
CA PHE A 172 4.39 7.90 9.05
C PHE A 172 3.93 8.71 7.85
N LEU A 173 2.71 8.47 7.35
CA LEU A 173 2.16 9.25 6.23
C LEU A 173 1.99 10.74 6.54
N ARG A 174 1.87 11.12 7.81
CA ARG A 174 1.71 12.52 8.27
C ARG A 174 2.98 13.13 8.88
N ALA A 175 4.07 12.37 8.97
CA ALA A 175 5.25 12.83 9.67
C ALA A 175 6.05 13.85 8.86
N THR A 176 6.71 14.76 9.58
CA THR A 176 7.81 15.60 9.07
C THR A 176 9.14 14.86 9.16
N GLY A 177 9.12 13.54 9.00
CA GLY A 177 10.26 12.65 9.22
C GLY A 177 11.39 12.87 8.21
N PRO A 178 12.34 11.95 8.14
CA PRO A 178 13.54 12.12 7.32
C PRO A 178 13.28 12.04 5.80
N ASP A 179 12.08 11.61 5.38
CA ASP A 179 11.62 11.65 3.99
C ASP A 179 10.96 13.01 3.68
N VAL A 180 11.76 14.07 3.68
CA VAL A 180 11.39 15.43 3.29
C VAL A 180 12.08 15.80 1.98
N VAL A 181 11.41 16.62 1.16
CA VAL A 181 12.03 17.20 -0.04
C VAL A 181 13.28 17.98 0.37
N GLU A 182 14.39 17.84 -0.37
CA GLU A 182 15.57 18.69 -0.19
C GLU A 182 15.12 20.16 -0.13
N ASN A 183 15.60 20.90 0.88
CA ASN A 183 15.16 22.25 1.29
C ASN A 183 14.02 22.35 2.34
N GLY A 184 13.70 21.26 3.06
CA GLY A 184 13.11 21.35 4.40
C GLY A 184 11.66 21.86 4.50
N GLY A 185 10.90 21.85 3.40
CA GLY A 185 9.59 22.52 3.35
C GLY A 185 8.35 21.62 3.23
N SER A 186 8.44 20.46 2.58
CA SER A 186 7.24 19.67 2.25
C SER A 186 7.38 18.22 2.67
N GLN A 187 6.42 17.76 3.49
CA GLN A 187 6.24 16.36 3.84
C GLN A 187 5.93 15.59 2.55
N ILE A 188 6.67 14.54 2.23
CA ILE A 188 6.47 13.81 0.96
C ILE A 188 5.17 13.02 0.98
N TRP A 189 4.92 12.32 2.08
CA TRP A 189 3.84 11.34 2.19
C TRP A 189 2.46 11.95 2.50
N ASN A 190 2.41 13.21 2.95
CA ASN A 190 1.17 13.84 3.42
C ASN A 190 0.11 14.05 2.33
N ILE A 191 0.53 14.04 1.06
CA ILE A 191 -0.35 14.18 -0.10
C ILE A 191 -1.41 13.06 -0.16
N ILE A 192 -1.10 11.88 0.38
CA ILE A 192 -2.03 10.75 0.45
C ILE A 192 -3.13 11.04 1.49
N PRO A 193 -2.84 11.20 2.80
CA PRO A 193 -3.87 11.48 3.79
C PRO A 193 -4.56 12.84 3.63
N ASP A 194 -3.99 13.77 2.85
CA ASP A 194 -4.66 15.01 2.45
C ASP A 194 -5.73 14.81 1.37
N HIS A 195 -5.62 13.75 0.57
CA HIS A 195 -6.70 13.34 -0.33
C HIS A 195 -7.79 12.54 0.38
N LEU A 196 -7.46 11.85 1.47
CA LEU A 196 -8.39 11.01 2.23
C LEU A 196 -9.26 11.81 3.22
N HIS A 197 -10.38 11.24 3.62
CA HIS A 197 -11.20 11.75 4.71
C HIS A 197 -10.41 11.74 6.04
N TYR A 198 -10.76 12.64 6.96
CA TYR A 198 -10.07 12.79 8.26
C TYR A 198 -10.28 11.63 9.24
N ARG A 199 -11.17 10.69 8.90
CA ARG A 199 -11.49 9.53 9.75
C ARG A 199 -10.51 8.40 9.42
N ILE A 200 -10.31 7.54 10.39
CA ILE A 200 -9.48 6.35 10.26
C ILE A 200 -10.31 5.17 10.78
N VAL A 201 -10.30 4.06 10.05
CA VAL A 201 -10.95 2.81 10.44
C VAL A 201 -9.86 1.79 10.77
N GLY A 202 -9.59 1.62 12.06
CA GLY A 202 -8.73 0.55 12.55
C GLY A 202 -9.51 -0.74 12.67
N MET A 203 -9.02 -1.82 12.05
CA MET A 203 -9.60 -3.15 12.20
C MET A 203 -8.73 -3.99 13.14
N HIS A 204 -9.34 -4.47 14.22
CA HIS A 204 -8.67 -5.41 15.11
C HIS A 204 -8.82 -6.82 14.56
N ILE A 205 -7.72 -7.39 14.05
CA ILE A 205 -7.69 -8.78 13.64
C ILE A 205 -7.48 -9.62 14.89
N SER A 206 -8.56 -10.13 15.44
CA SER A 206 -8.49 -11.05 16.57
C SER A 206 -7.95 -12.40 16.09
N SER A 207 -6.78 -12.79 16.57
CA SER A 207 -6.19 -14.12 16.36
C SER A 207 -6.84 -15.13 17.31
N HIS A 208 -8.13 -15.40 17.16
CA HIS A 208 -8.70 -16.63 17.70
C HIS A 208 -8.44 -17.73 16.67
N VAL A 209 -7.36 -18.47 16.90
CA VAL A 209 -7.14 -19.82 16.37
C VAL A 209 -7.31 -20.77 17.54
#